data_AF-A0ABD3WEW9-F1
#
_entry.id   AF-A0ABD3WEW9-F1
#
_cell.length_a   1.000
_cell.length_b   1.000
_cell.length_c   1.000
_cell.angle_alpha   90.00
_cell.angle_beta   90.00
_cell.angle_gamma   90.00
#
_symmetry.space_group_name_H-M   'P 1'
#
loop_
_entity.id
_entity.type
_entity.pdbx_description
1 polymer ?
#
loop_
_entity_poly.entity_id
_entity_poly.type
_entity_poly.pdbx_seq_one_letter_code
_entity_poly.pdbx_strand_id
1 'polypeptide(L)'
;MDNIIFNIRTGCSGILEDVFIYLDMTKYFTKEEQDRTIDFVRTLIYPMDLMESSARVKVAFSSNSFSSTTPLTYLKYQLDKDLDGFKTFSSGGDTRLKYALEDIIYSIRSQQVRAGSSVKVVAFVDGLSDYYDSMSVSGELKRERAEVNILYMKLSNKTNDLQSAASSPTQNHVFECRDKERIYFVVDLSESMMSSPNIDFLLGFIKVATYALDIRDDGSKVALLAFDGQEVTAVIDFGTYASKQDFIHFLDRLRNFTAINFAAKGIATTLLGDKSVALIITDGTSKNHTDFLEYVEHMKTTEGIEVFVIAVSYIGVLDNVYNVASEHKDEHLIQVQSLLQFLRYPNVTLLQNRRCASDWKEMFISLKGLHKTTPHMNFLSYSSSEVSTTRKATNTPPFTTVSSNSVRHTTPKPHVTERTLQPATHLPSQVTATS
;
A
#
# COMPACT_ATOMS: atom_id res chain seq x y z
N MET A 1 24.41 -14.22 -10.19
CA MET A 1 24.08 -13.95 -8.77
C MET A 1 22.65 -13.50 -8.83
N ASP A 2 21.75 -14.48 -8.84
CA ASP A 2 20.43 -14.31 -9.46
C ASP A 2 19.40 -14.03 -8.37
N ASN A 3 18.72 -12.90 -8.57
CA ASN A 3 17.52 -12.38 -7.91
C ASN A 3 16.72 -13.42 -7.09
N ILE A 4 17.00 -13.50 -5.80
CA ILE A 4 16.05 -13.96 -4.76
C ILE A 4 15.28 -12.72 -4.25
N ILE A 5 14.82 -11.89 -5.17
CA ILE A 5 13.66 -11.05 -4.92
C ILE A 5 12.55 -11.85 -5.56
N PHE A 6 11.70 -12.43 -4.71
CA PHE A 6 10.43 -13.05 -5.08
C PHE A 6 9.93 -12.45 -6.40
N ASN A 7 10.02 -13.20 -7.49
CA ASN A 7 9.54 -12.76 -8.80
C ASN A 7 8.00 -12.88 -8.80
N ILE A 8 7.37 -12.16 -7.86
CA ILE A 8 5.91 -12.04 -7.68
C ILE A 8 5.27 -11.54 -8.98
N ARG A 9 6.04 -10.88 -9.85
CA ARG A 9 5.60 -10.42 -11.17
C ARG A 9 5.33 -11.54 -12.19
N THR A 10 5.87 -12.75 -12.04
CA THR A 10 5.69 -13.82 -13.04
C THR A 10 4.82 -14.98 -12.57
N GLY A 11 4.38 -14.98 -11.30
CA GLY A 11 3.81 -16.18 -10.68
C GLY A 11 4.87 -17.27 -10.52
N CYS A 12 4.73 -18.14 -9.52
CA CYS A 12 5.57 -19.33 -9.38
C CYS A 12 5.21 -20.40 -10.43
N SER A 13 4.97 -20.02 -11.69
CA SER A 13 4.44 -20.93 -12.71
C SER A 13 5.47 -22.01 -13.05
N GLY A 14 5.10 -23.27 -12.82
CA GLY A 14 5.92 -24.43 -13.19
C GLY A 14 7.00 -24.82 -12.17
N ILE A 15 7.03 -24.18 -10.99
CA ILE A 15 7.93 -24.58 -9.90
C ILE A 15 7.08 -25.27 -8.81
N LEU A 16 7.49 -26.48 -8.43
CA LEU A 16 6.85 -27.22 -7.36
C LEU A 16 7.30 -26.64 -6.01
N GLU A 17 6.46 -25.79 -5.40
CA GLU A 17 6.81 -25.10 -4.16
C GLU A 17 5.78 -25.35 -3.06
N ASP A 18 6.26 -25.59 -1.84
CA ASP A 18 5.44 -25.58 -0.63
C ASP A 18 5.84 -24.38 0.22
N VAL A 19 4.93 -23.40 0.32
CA VAL A 19 5.16 -22.12 0.98
C VAL A 19 4.47 -22.12 2.34
N PHE A 20 5.24 -21.89 3.39
CA PHE A 20 4.77 -21.73 4.75
C PHE A 20 4.84 -20.26 5.11
N ILE A 21 3.72 -19.67 5.50
CA ILE A 21 3.64 -18.28 5.92
C ILE A 21 3.29 -18.26 7.39
N TYR A 22 4.18 -17.71 8.21
CA TYR A 22 3.95 -17.53 9.64
C TYR A 22 3.63 -16.08 9.95
N LEU A 23 2.55 -15.85 10.70
CA LEU A 23 2.10 -14.53 11.13
C LEU A 23 2.18 -14.43 12.65
N ASP A 24 3.03 -13.52 13.13
CA ASP A 24 3.04 -13.18 14.55
C ASP A 24 1.87 -12.26 14.88
N MET A 25 0.98 -12.69 15.78
CA MET A 25 -0.27 -12.00 16.13
C MET A 25 -0.29 -11.66 17.63
N THR A 26 0.88 -11.29 18.15
CA THR A 26 1.17 -10.99 19.55
C THR A 26 0.52 -9.70 20.03
N LYS A 27 0.59 -9.42 21.34
CA LYS A 27 0.08 -8.16 21.93
C LYS A 27 0.79 -6.91 21.38
N TYR A 28 1.93 -7.10 20.74
CA TYR A 28 2.73 -6.02 20.17
C TYR A 28 2.18 -5.55 18.82
N PHE A 29 1.29 -6.32 18.19
CA PHE A 29 0.51 -5.86 17.05
C PHE A 29 -0.78 -5.20 17.50
N THR A 30 -0.99 -3.97 17.06
CA THR A 30 -2.32 -3.37 17.07
C THR A 30 -3.24 -4.16 16.16
N LYS A 31 -4.56 -4.12 16.42
CA LYS A 31 -5.53 -4.82 15.59
C LYS A 31 -5.44 -4.44 14.11
N GLU A 32 -5.19 -3.17 13.86
CA GLU A 32 -5.02 -2.63 12.51
C GLU A 32 -3.76 -3.19 11.80
N GLU A 33 -2.63 -3.30 12.49
CA GLU A 33 -1.41 -3.88 11.92
C GLU A 33 -1.57 -5.37 11.61
N GLN A 34 -2.34 -6.10 12.42
CA GLN A 34 -2.69 -7.50 12.14
C GLN A 34 -3.50 -7.62 10.86
N ASP A 35 -4.58 -6.84 10.74
CA ASP A 35 -5.46 -6.88 9.57
C ASP A 35 -4.70 -6.52 8.29
N ARG A 36 -3.79 -5.53 8.37
CA ARG A 36 -2.90 -5.18 7.26
C ARG A 36 -1.91 -6.28 6.92
N THR A 37 -1.32 -6.94 7.92
CA THR A 37 -0.40 -8.06 7.67
C THR A 37 -1.13 -9.21 6.99
N ILE A 38 -2.39 -9.47 7.36
CA ILE A 38 -3.26 -10.44 6.69
C ILE A 38 -3.55 -10.01 5.25
N ASP A 39 -3.89 -8.74 5.02
CA ASP A 39 -4.14 -8.21 3.68
C ASP A 39 -2.88 -8.24 2.80
N PHE A 40 -1.70 -8.07 3.40
CA PHE A 40 -0.44 -8.28 2.70
C PHE A 40 -0.27 -9.72 2.25
N VAL A 41 -0.47 -10.67 3.15
CA VAL A 41 -0.33 -12.09 2.86
C VAL A 41 -1.29 -12.50 1.74
N ARG A 42 -2.53 -11.98 1.76
CA ARG A 42 -3.48 -12.14 0.66
C ARG A 42 -2.91 -11.60 -0.66
N THR A 43 -2.34 -10.40 -0.63
CA THR A 43 -1.70 -9.78 -1.81
C THR A 43 -0.48 -10.57 -2.30
N LEU A 44 0.30 -11.17 -1.40
CA LEU A 44 1.45 -12.01 -1.70
C LEU A 44 1.00 -13.32 -2.38
N ILE A 45 -0.08 -13.93 -1.89
CA ILE A 45 -0.62 -15.21 -2.38
C ILE A 45 -1.39 -15.04 -3.69
N TYR A 46 -2.12 -13.94 -3.87
CA TYR A 46 -3.04 -13.75 -5.00
C TYR A 46 -2.41 -13.98 -6.39
N PRO A 47 -1.19 -13.48 -6.70
CA PRO A 47 -0.55 -13.72 -7.99
C PRO A 47 0.12 -15.10 -8.10
N MET A 48 0.19 -15.89 -7.01
CA MET A 48 0.76 -17.24 -7.07
C MET A 48 -0.14 -18.18 -7.89
N ASP A 49 0.51 -19.05 -8.67
CA ASP A 49 -0.15 -20.12 -9.42
C ASP A 49 -0.38 -21.31 -8.47
N LEU A 50 -1.42 -21.20 -7.64
CA LEU A 50 -1.76 -22.23 -6.67
C LEU A 50 -2.46 -23.40 -7.37
N MET A 51 -1.73 -24.50 -7.54
CA MET A 51 -2.23 -25.73 -8.13
C MET A 51 -1.56 -26.94 -7.45
N GLU A 52 -2.19 -28.10 -7.52
CA GLU A 52 -1.63 -29.35 -7.01
C GLU A 52 -0.26 -29.69 -7.63
N SER A 53 -0.01 -29.28 -8.88
CA SER A 53 1.24 -29.47 -9.62
C SER A 53 2.22 -28.29 -9.52
N SER A 54 1.86 -27.22 -8.81
CA SER A 54 2.63 -25.96 -8.76
C SER A 54 2.83 -25.57 -7.30
N ALA A 55 2.37 -24.40 -6.87
CA ALA A 55 2.51 -23.95 -5.48
C ALA A 55 1.36 -24.42 -4.56
N ARG A 56 1.70 -24.73 -3.30
CA ARG A 56 0.75 -24.87 -2.19
C ARG A 56 1.17 -23.94 -1.05
N VAL A 57 0.19 -23.40 -0.34
CA VAL A 57 0.43 -22.47 0.77
C VAL A 57 -0.19 -23.02 2.05
N LYS A 58 0.56 -22.92 3.15
CA LYS A 58 0.08 -23.10 4.51
C LYS A 58 0.31 -21.81 5.26
N VAL A 59 -0.73 -21.27 5.89
CA VAL A 59 -0.61 -20.10 6.75
C VAL A 59 -0.77 -20.56 8.19
N ALA A 60 0.19 -20.16 9.02
CA ALA A 60 0.17 -20.36 10.45
C ALA A 60 0.17 -18.99 11.12
N PHE A 61 -0.51 -18.86 12.25
CA PHE A 61 -0.31 -17.72 13.14
C PHE A 61 -0.16 -18.19 14.57
N SER A 62 0.50 -17.37 15.39
CA SER A 62 0.62 -17.64 16.82
C SER A 62 0.17 -16.44 17.65
N SER A 63 -0.49 -16.75 18.75
CA SER A 63 -0.70 -15.90 19.91
C SER A 63 -0.47 -16.71 21.18
N ASN A 64 -0.46 -16.06 22.34
CA ASN A 64 -0.22 -16.63 23.69
C ASN A 64 -0.63 -18.08 23.99
N SER A 65 -1.77 -18.51 23.47
CA SER A 65 -2.40 -19.78 23.82
C SER A 65 -2.90 -20.53 22.60
N PHE A 66 -2.67 -20.00 21.41
CA PHE A 66 -3.29 -20.51 20.21
C PHE A 66 -2.34 -20.36 19.02
N SER A 67 -1.91 -21.51 18.51
CA SER A 67 -1.44 -21.63 17.14
C SER A 67 -2.59 -22.18 16.31
N SER A 68 -3.04 -21.43 15.31
CA SER A 68 -3.84 -21.99 14.23
C SER A 68 -2.94 -22.21 13.05
N THR A 69 -3.10 -23.34 12.40
CA THR A 69 -2.43 -23.61 11.15
C THR A 69 -3.47 -24.10 10.16
N THR A 70 -3.41 -23.59 8.93
CA THR A 70 -4.15 -24.17 7.82
C THR A 70 -3.43 -25.45 7.39
N PRO A 71 -4.11 -26.41 6.75
CA PRO A 71 -3.40 -27.40 5.94
C PRO A 71 -2.69 -26.70 4.77
N LEU A 72 -1.67 -27.35 4.21
CA LEU A 72 -1.13 -26.98 2.90
C LEU A 72 -2.26 -27.11 1.86
N THR A 73 -2.60 -26.01 1.20
CA THR A 73 -3.70 -25.97 0.23
C THR A 73 -3.29 -25.20 -1.02
N TYR A 74 -3.92 -25.54 -2.14
CA TYR A 74 -3.84 -24.80 -3.40
C TYR A 74 -5.15 -24.06 -3.70
N LEU A 75 -6.15 -24.13 -2.81
CA LEU A 75 -7.45 -23.50 -3.00
C LEU A 75 -7.43 -22.07 -2.46
N LYS A 76 -7.34 -21.07 -3.35
CA LYS A 76 -7.33 -19.64 -2.99
C LYS A 76 -8.52 -19.24 -2.11
N TYR A 77 -9.72 -19.71 -2.43
CA TYR A 77 -10.92 -19.45 -1.64
C TYR A 77 -10.81 -19.94 -0.19
N GLN A 78 -10.18 -21.11 0.03
CA GLN A 78 -9.99 -21.63 1.38
C GLN A 78 -8.98 -20.76 2.16
N LEU A 79 -7.88 -20.36 1.52
CA LEU A 79 -6.90 -19.45 2.12
C LEU A 79 -7.52 -18.10 2.48
N ASP A 80 -8.35 -17.52 1.60
CA ASP A 80 -9.03 -16.25 1.88
C ASP A 80 -9.94 -16.36 3.11
N LYS A 81 -10.71 -17.45 3.21
CA LYS A 81 -11.59 -17.73 4.35
C LYS A 81 -10.78 -17.92 5.64
N ASP A 82 -9.66 -18.64 5.57
CA ASP A 82 -8.80 -18.87 6.73
C ASP A 82 -8.17 -17.55 7.21
N LEU A 83 -7.70 -16.72 6.28
CA LEU A 83 -7.18 -15.37 6.55
C LEU A 83 -8.24 -14.44 7.16
N ASP A 84 -9.49 -14.49 6.70
CA ASP A 84 -10.59 -13.74 7.31
C ASP A 84 -10.90 -14.23 8.73
N GLY A 85 -10.81 -15.54 8.98
CA GLY A 85 -10.87 -16.11 10.32
C GLY A 85 -9.81 -15.50 11.24
N PHE A 86 -8.59 -15.29 10.71
CA PHE A 86 -7.48 -14.70 11.47
C PHE A 86 -7.74 -13.25 11.89
N LYS A 87 -8.53 -12.48 11.11
CA LYS A 87 -8.95 -11.12 11.50
C LYS A 87 -9.87 -11.08 12.71
N THR A 88 -10.42 -12.21 13.17
CA THR A 88 -11.25 -12.21 14.39
C THR A 88 -10.46 -12.42 15.68
N PHE A 89 -9.17 -12.77 15.58
CA PHE A 89 -8.34 -13.03 16.75
C PHE A 89 -7.92 -11.73 17.43
N SER A 90 -8.05 -11.72 18.76
CA SER A 90 -7.54 -10.67 19.62
C SER A 90 -6.03 -10.81 19.81
N SER A 91 -5.29 -9.70 19.66
CA SER A 91 -3.86 -9.64 19.92
C SER A 91 -3.56 -10.06 21.37
N GLY A 92 -2.59 -10.97 21.56
CA GLY A 92 -2.32 -11.57 22.86
C GLY A 92 -0.91 -12.13 23.01
N GLY A 93 -0.18 -11.53 23.96
CA GLY A 93 1.15 -11.82 24.50
C GLY A 93 2.28 -12.19 23.55
N ASP A 94 2.99 -13.30 23.79
CA ASP A 94 4.41 -13.43 23.49
C ASP A 94 4.68 -14.11 22.14
N THR A 95 5.73 -13.68 21.44
CA THR A 95 6.14 -14.23 20.14
C THR A 95 6.61 -15.66 20.32
N ARG A 96 6.01 -16.61 19.58
CA ARG A 96 6.35 -18.04 19.67
C ARG A 96 6.82 -18.63 18.35
N LEU A 97 7.72 -17.92 17.67
CA LEU A 97 8.31 -18.34 16.41
C LEU A 97 8.85 -19.79 16.45
N LYS A 98 9.41 -20.23 17.59
CA LYS A 98 9.88 -21.60 17.79
C LYS A 98 8.83 -22.65 17.39
N TYR A 99 7.62 -22.57 17.93
CA TYR A 99 6.58 -23.59 17.69
C TYR A 99 6.08 -23.57 16.24
N ALA A 100 6.06 -22.40 15.60
CA ALA A 100 5.73 -22.32 14.20
C ALA A 100 6.77 -23.03 13.33
N LEU A 101 8.06 -22.82 13.62
CA LEU A 101 9.13 -23.51 12.91
C LEU A 101 9.11 -25.03 13.19
N GLU A 102 8.81 -25.45 14.42
CA GLU A 102 8.61 -26.87 14.76
C GLU A 102 7.43 -27.51 14.01
N ASP A 103 6.32 -26.78 13.83
CA ASP A 103 5.19 -27.24 13.02
C ASP A 103 5.57 -27.39 11.53
N ILE A 104 6.41 -26.50 10.99
CA ILE A 104 6.94 -26.63 9.63
C ILE A 104 7.86 -27.86 9.53
N ILE A 105 8.77 -28.06 10.49
CA ILE A 105 9.63 -29.26 10.56
C ILE A 105 8.76 -30.52 10.62
N TYR A 106 7.70 -30.52 11.43
CA TYR A 106 6.76 -31.63 11.52
C TYR A 106 6.04 -31.88 10.19
N SER A 107 5.55 -30.84 9.50
CA SER A 107 4.95 -30.96 8.16
C SER A 107 5.93 -31.55 7.13
N ILE A 108 7.22 -31.19 7.21
CA ILE A 108 8.27 -31.78 6.35
C ILE A 108 8.46 -33.26 6.66
N ARG A 109 8.64 -33.61 7.95
CA ARG A 109 8.93 -34.99 8.41
C ARG A 109 7.74 -35.94 8.21
N SER A 110 6.52 -35.44 8.37
CA SER A 110 5.28 -36.20 8.17
C SER A 110 4.87 -36.34 6.69
N GLN A 111 5.75 -35.96 5.75
CA GLN A 111 5.52 -36.03 4.30
C GLN A 111 4.30 -35.23 3.81
N GLN A 112 3.86 -34.22 4.56
CA GLN A 112 2.87 -33.27 4.04
C GLN A 112 3.47 -32.39 2.94
N VAL A 113 4.79 -32.19 2.97
CA VAL A 113 5.57 -31.55 1.91
C VAL A 113 5.86 -32.54 0.78
N ARG A 114 5.66 -32.11 -0.47
CA ARG A 114 5.87 -32.96 -1.65
C ARG A 114 7.35 -33.36 -1.80
N ALA A 115 7.57 -34.54 -2.37
CA ALA A 115 8.91 -34.93 -2.79
C ALA A 115 9.37 -34.04 -3.95
N GLY A 116 10.60 -33.54 -3.89
CA GLY A 116 11.17 -32.66 -4.90
C GLY A 116 10.62 -31.23 -4.92
N SER A 117 9.74 -30.84 -3.98
CA SER A 117 9.30 -29.45 -3.87
C SER A 117 10.30 -28.60 -3.08
N SER A 118 10.52 -27.38 -3.55
CA SER A 118 11.23 -26.36 -2.78
C SER A 118 10.36 -25.89 -1.62
N VAL A 119 10.97 -25.67 -0.44
CA VAL A 119 10.26 -25.22 0.75
C VAL A 119 10.60 -23.75 1.01
N LYS A 120 9.59 -22.89 1.00
CA LYS A 120 9.74 -21.47 1.31
C LYS A 120 9.07 -21.20 2.65
N VAL A 121 9.75 -20.49 3.53
CA VAL A 121 9.20 -20.05 4.82
C VAL A 121 9.25 -18.53 4.85
N VAL A 122 8.10 -17.89 4.99
CA VAL A 122 7.97 -16.44 5.13
C VAL A 122 7.40 -16.17 6.52
N ALA A 123 8.20 -15.58 7.40
CA ALA A 123 7.81 -15.29 8.77
C ALA A 123 7.69 -13.78 8.99
N PHE A 124 6.49 -13.34 9.36
CA PHE A 124 6.17 -11.99 9.77
C PHE A 124 6.27 -11.89 11.28
N VAL A 125 7.29 -11.20 11.77
CA VAL A 125 7.62 -11.13 13.21
C VAL A 125 7.97 -9.70 13.59
N ASP A 126 7.51 -9.24 14.75
CA ASP A 126 7.89 -7.94 15.30
C ASP A 126 9.13 -8.01 16.20
N GLY A 127 9.52 -9.20 16.64
CA GLY A 127 10.73 -9.43 17.41
C GLY A 127 11.13 -10.91 17.41
N LEU A 128 12.17 -11.25 18.15
CA LEU A 128 12.46 -12.65 18.43
C LEU A 128 11.39 -13.23 19.35
N SER A 129 11.24 -14.54 19.21
CA SER A 129 10.61 -15.35 20.25
C SER A 129 11.26 -15.02 21.59
N ASP A 130 10.45 -14.82 22.65
CA ASP A 130 10.97 -14.66 24.02
C ASP A 130 11.78 -15.91 24.47
N TYR A 131 11.71 -16.99 23.69
CA TYR A 131 12.59 -18.15 23.76
C TYR A 131 13.79 -18.05 22.82
N TYR A 132 15.00 -18.04 23.41
CA TYR A 132 16.32 -18.15 22.75
C TYR A 132 16.46 -19.33 21.76
N ASP A 133 15.54 -20.29 21.78
CA ASP A 133 15.57 -21.50 20.96
C ASP A 133 15.14 -21.32 19.50
N SER A 134 14.50 -20.20 19.11
CA SER A 134 14.05 -20.02 17.72
C SER A 134 15.21 -20.08 16.70
N MET A 135 16.41 -19.69 17.13
CA MET A 135 17.64 -19.78 16.35
C MET A 135 18.07 -21.22 16.11
N SER A 136 18.01 -22.05 17.16
CA SER A 136 18.34 -23.48 17.08
C SER A 136 17.38 -24.20 16.12
N VAL A 137 16.08 -23.93 16.25
CA VAL A 137 15.04 -24.53 15.40
C VAL A 137 15.14 -24.04 13.95
N SER A 138 15.48 -22.77 13.71
CA SER A 138 15.76 -22.29 12.33
C SER A 138 16.94 -23.02 11.71
N GLY A 139 18.00 -23.26 12.49
CA GLY A 139 19.15 -24.06 12.08
C GLY A 139 18.80 -25.52 11.80
N GLU A 140 17.92 -26.12 12.60
CA GLU A 140 17.38 -27.47 12.36
C GLU A 140 16.56 -27.52 11.07
N LEU A 141 15.63 -26.60 10.88
CA LEU A 141 14.79 -26.53 9.69
C LEU A 141 15.62 -26.41 8.40
N LYS A 142 16.70 -25.61 8.39
CA LYS A 142 17.64 -25.54 7.26
C LYS A 142 18.40 -26.84 7.00
N ARG A 143 18.60 -27.68 8.02
CA ARG A 143 19.23 -29.00 7.89
C ARG A 143 18.26 -30.07 7.39
N GLU A 144 16.96 -29.92 7.62
CA GLU A 144 15.95 -30.88 7.15
C GLU A 144 15.91 -30.98 5.62
N ARG A 145 16.11 -29.86 4.90
CA ARG A 145 16.23 -29.83 3.44
C ARG A 145 17.16 -28.72 2.97
N ALA A 146 17.97 -29.03 1.95
CA ALA A 146 18.88 -28.06 1.32
C ALA A 146 18.16 -26.84 0.71
N GLU A 147 16.86 -26.95 0.44
CA GLU A 147 16.08 -25.93 -0.27
C GLU A 147 15.17 -25.09 0.62
N VAL A 148 15.32 -25.15 1.96
CA VAL A 148 14.56 -24.26 2.85
C VAL A 148 15.09 -22.83 2.73
N ASN A 149 14.22 -21.93 2.26
CA ASN A 149 14.48 -20.49 2.24
C ASN A 149 13.64 -19.82 3.31
N ILE A 150 14.29 -19.32 4.38
CA ILE A 150 13.61 -18.63 5.47
C ILE A 150 13.77 -17.13 5.27
N LEU A 151 12.64 -16.47 5.05
CA LEU A 151 12.51 -15.04 4.89
C LEU A 151 11.84 -14.45 6.13
N TYR A 152 12.52 -13.53 6.81
CA TYR A 152 11.96 -12.78 7.93
C TYR A 152 11.57 -11.36 7.51
N MET A 153 10.35 -10.97 7.82
CA MET A 153 9.85 -9.61 7.62
C MET A 153 9.65 -8.95 8.96
N LYS A 154 10.59 -8.06 9.31
CA LYS A 154 10.63 -7.41 10.61
C LYS A 154 9.64 -6.26 10.69
N LEU A 155 8.90 -6.19 11.79
CA LEU A 155 7.84 -5.20 12.02
C LEU A 155 8.19 -4.12 13.05
N SER A 156 9.22 -4.35 13.89
CA SER A 156 9.68 -3.37 14.87
C SER A 156 11.21 -3.21 14.87
N ASN A 157 11.72 -2.23 15.62
CA ASN A 157 13.16 -2.02 15.80
C ASN A 157 13.82 -3.01 16.78
N LYS A 158 13.05 -3.90 17.41
CA LYS A 158 13.56 -4.83 18.42
C LYS A 158 14.34 -5.97 17.77
N THR A 159 15.59 -6.15 18.22
CA THR A 159 16.53 -7.28 18.00
C THR A 159 17.34 -7.34 16.69
N ASN A 160 18.61 -7.76 16.79
CA ASN A 160 19.56 -7.95 15.69
C ASN A 160 19.65 -9.42 15.20
N ASP A 161 18.95 -10.37 15.84
CA ASP A 161 19.28 -11.80 15.67
C ASP A 161 18.45 -12.55 14.61
N LEU A 162 17.45 -11.91 13.97
CA LEU A 162 16.75 -12.52 12.81
C LEU A 162 17.72 -12.82 11.65
N GLN A 163 18.83 -12.07 11.60
CA GLN A 163 19.87 -12.22 10.59
C GLN A 163 20.53 -13.61 10.60
N SER A 164 20.75 -14.21 11.77
CA SER A 164 21.34 -15.54 11.87
C SER A 164 20.31 -16.66 11.64
N ALA A 165 19.01 -16.36 11.75
CA ALA A 165 17.93 -17.30 11.50
C ALA A 165 17.58 -17.39 10.01
N ALA A 166 17.74 -16.30 9.25
CA ALA A 166 17.41 -16.21 7.84
C ALA A 166 18.35 -17.01 6.92
N SER A 167 17.88 -17.37 5.72
CA SER A 167 18.73 -18.05 4.73
C SER A 167 19.85 -17.14 4.20
N SER A 168 20.95 -17.75 3.74
CA SER A 168 22.10 -17.01 3.18
C SER A 168 21.89 -16.70 1.68
N PRO A 169 22.29 -15.51 1.18
CA PRO A 169 22.84 -14.39 1.95
C PRO A 169 21.75 -13.67 2.73
N THR A 170 22.03 -13.33 3.98
CA THR A 170 21.05 -12.80 4.95
C THR A 170 20.38 -11.51 4.47
N GLN A 171 21.10 -10.64 3.77
CA GLN A 171 20.55 -9.37 3.25
C GLN A 171 19.40 -9.55 2.26
N ASN A 172 19.26 -10.74 1.66
CA ASN A 172 18.13 -11.05 0.76
C ASN A 172 16.94 -11.69 1.50
N HIS A 173 17.10 -12.00 2.79
CA HIS A 173 16.19 -12.83 3.56
C HIS A 173 15.79 -12.22 4.90
N VAL A 174 16.24 -11.00 5.20
CA VAL A 174 15.72 -10.19 6.30
C VAL A 174 15.42 -8.81 5.75
N PHE A 175 14.14 -8.45 5.69
CA PHE A 175 13.72 -7.10 5.38
C PHE A 175 13.52 -6.34 6.68
N GLU A 176 14.38 -5.36 6.93
CA GLU A 176 14.24 -4.42 8.04
C GLU A 176 14.02 -3.02 7.48
N CYS A 177 12.89 -2.41 7.81
CA CYS A 177 12.64 -1.03 7.43
C CYS A 177 13.18 -0.11 8.50
N ARG A 178 14.47 0.20 8.35
CA ARG A 178 15.24 1.06 9.27
C ARG A 178 15.56 2.43 8.70
N ASP A 179 15.32 2.66 7.40
CA ASP A 179 15.64 3.94 6.79
C ASP A 179 14.62 5.00 7.23
N LYS A 180 15.08 5.91 8.11
CA LYS A 180 14.38 7.14 8.43
C LYS A 180 14.47 8.02 7.20
N GLU A 181 13.34 8.21 6.52
CA GLU A 181 13.30 9.05 5.33
C GLU A 181 12.39 10.24 5.54
N ARG A 182 12.78 11.36 4.93
CA ARG A 182 11.96 12.55 4.82
C ARG A 182 11.31 12.54 3.44
N ILE A 183 10.00 12.41 3.42
CA ILE A 183 9.23 12.27 2.18
C ILE A 183 8.38 13.51 1.98
N TYR A 184 8.55 14.16 0.84
CA TYR A 184 7.77 15.33 0.45
C TYR A 184 6.78 14.91 -0.62
N PHE A 185 5.48 14.95 -0.33
CA PHE A 185 4.47 14.96 -1.39
C PHE A 185 4.34 16.39 -1.89
N VAL A 186 4.76 16.66 -3.12
CA VAL A 186 4.59 17.97 -3.76
C VAL A 186 3.43 17.85 -4.73
N VAL A 187 2.30 18.46 -4.40
CA VAL A 187 1.06 18.27 -5.13
C VAL A 187 0.62 19.53 -5.86
N ASP A 188 0.23 19.33 -7.10
CA ASP A 188 -0.45 20.33 -7.90
C ASP A 188 -1.89 20.48 -7.44
N LEU A 189 -2.22 21.64 -6.89
CA LEU A 189 -3.57 21.99 -6.46
C LEU A 189 -4.16 23.09 -7.36
N SER A 190 -3.74 23.15 -8.63
CA SER A 190 -4.40 23.94 -9.66
C SER A 190 -5.88 23.55 -9.83
N GLU A 191 -6.67 24.42 -10.45
CA GLU A 191 -8.12 24.19 -10.65
C GLU A 191 -8.43 22.87 -11.38
N SER A 192 -7.60 22.47 -12.34
CA SER A 192 -7.72 21.20 -13.07
C SER A 192 -7.53 19.97 -12.17
N MET A 193 -6.60 20.05 -11.22
CA MET A 193 -6.30 19.00 -10.25
C MET A 193 -7.26 18.99 -9.05
N MET A 194 -7.76 20.15 -8.64
CA MET A 194 -8.71 20.30 -7.54
C MET A 194 -10.14 19.88 -7.88
N SER A 195 -10.44 19.66 -9.16
CA SER A 195 -11.74 19.18 -9.60
C SER A 195 -12.05 17.78 -9.03
N SER A 196 -13.28 17.55 -8.57
CA SER A 196 -13.74 16.20 -8.28
C SER A 196 -13.90 15.42 -9.59
N PRO A 197 -13.40 14.18 -9.71
CA PRO A 197 -12.91 13.32 -8.62
C PRO A 197 -11.38 13.32 -8.41
N ASN A 198 -10.61 14.15 -9.12
CA ASN A 198 -9.15 14.13 -9.11
C ASN A 198 -8.56 14.36 -7.72
N ILE A 199 -9.07 15.34 -6.97
CA ILE A 199 -8.60 15.63 -5.60
C ILE A 199 -8.83 14.44 -4.64
N ASP A 200 -9.94 13.73 -4.78
CA ASP A 200 -10.23 12.54 -3.95
C ASP A 200 -9.23 11.42 -4.26
N PHE A 201 -8.84 11.24 -5.52
CA PHE A 201 -7.82 10.26 -5.90
C PHE A 201 -6.41 10.65 -5.51
N LEU A 202 -6.07 11.93 -5.63
CA LEU A 202 -4.79 12.47 -5.18
C LEU A 202 -4.59 12.21 -3.67
N LEU A 203 -5.55 12.65 -2.85
CA LEU A 203 -5.50 12.45 -1.41
C LEU A 203 -5.57 10.97 -1.04
N GLY A 204 -6.38 10.18 -1.74
CA GLY A 204 -6.44 8.73 -1.57
C GLY A 204 -5.09 8.05 -1.84
N PHE A 205 -4.42 8.43 -2.92
CA PHE A 205 -3.09 7.93 -3.26
C PHE A 205 -2.05 8.27 -2.18
N ILE A 206 -2.02 9.52 -1.70
CA ILE A 206 -1.09 9.94 -0.63
C ILE A 206 -1.36 9.17 0.65
N LYS A 207 -2.63 8.93 1.02
CA LYS A 207 -2.97 8.10 2.19
C LYS A 207 -2.40 6.69 2.03
N VAL A 208 -2.62 6.04 0.88
CA VAL A 208 -2.07 4.70 0.62
C VAL A 208 -0.54 4.70 0.73
N ALA A 209 0.12 5.66 0.06
CA ALA A 209 1.57 5.73 0.05
C ALA A 209 2.12 5.97 1.48
N THR A 210 1.48 6.82 2.27
CA THR A 210 1.86 7.07 3.67
C THR A 210 1.54 5.94 4.63
N TYR A 211 0.54 5.09 4.34
CA TYR A 211 0.27 3.91 5.15
C TYR A 211 1.45 2.95 5.20
N ALA A 212 2.20 2.87 4.10
CA ALA A 212 3.36 2.00 3.94
C ALA A 212 4.58 2.43 4.79
N LEU A 213 4.63 3.72 5.18
CA LEU A 213 5.76 4.33 5.86
C LEU A 213 5.70 4.17 7.37
N ASP A 214 6.84 4.04 8.05
CA ASP A 214 6.88 4.07 9.52
C ASP A 214 6.89 5.51 10.08
N ILE A 215 5.74 6.20 10.00
CA ILE A 215 5.61 7.60 10.40
C ILE A 215 5.48 7.74 11.93
N ARG A 216 6.54 8.23 12.58
CA ARG A 216 6.63 8.50 14.03
C ARG A 216 7.73 9.54 14.32
N ASP A 217 7.95 9.91 15.59
CA ASP A 217 8.96 10.92 15.95
C ASP A 217 10.40 10.53 15.66
N ASP A 218 10.74 9.27 15.84
CA ASP A 218 12.06 8.71 15.58
C ASP A 218 12.13 7.93 14.26
N GLY A 219 11.09 7.97 13.42
CA GLY A 219 10.97 7.20 12.18
C GLY A 219 10.94 8.10 10.93
N SER A 220 10.23 7.66 9.90
CA SER A 220 10.04 8.47 8.69
C SER A 220 9.16 9.68 8.97
N LYS A 221 9.44 10.78 8.27
CA LYS A 221 8.66 12.02 8.36
C LYS A 221 8.11 12.34 6.97
N VAL A 222 6.90 12.86 6.91
CA VAL A 222 6.17 13.16 5.69
C VAL A 222 5.71 14.60 5.73
N ALA A 223 5.96 15.32 4.65
CA ALA A 223 5.40 16.64 4.42
C ALA A 223 4.48 16.60 3.20
N LEU A 224 3.45 17.44 3.21
CA LEU A 224 2.64 17.75 2.05
C LEU A 224 2.90 19.21 1.68
N LEU A 225 3.55 19.41 0.55
CA LEU A 225 3.74 20.70 -0.09
C LEU A 225 2.72 20.81 -1.22
N ALA A 226 2.06 21.95 -1.37
CA ALA A 226 1.18 22.21 -2.49
C ALA A 226 1.73 23.35 -3.33
N PHE A 227 1.52 23.27 -4.65
CA PHE A 227 1.76 24.38 -5.54
C PHE A 227 0.48 24.68 -6.34
N ASP A 228 0.19 25.96 -6.53
CA ASP A 228 -1.01 26.47 -7.22
C ASP A 228 -0.69 27.15 -8.56
N GLY A 229 0.55 26.99 -9.02
CA GLY A 229 1.10 27.61 -10.22
C GLY A 229 1.79 28.95 -9.97
N GLN A 230 1.85 29.45 -8.73
CA GLN A 230 2.62 30.64 -8.36
C GLN A 230 3.61 30.38 -7.23
N GLU A 231 3.18 29.76 -6.13
CA GLU A 231 4.03 29.54 -4.95
C GLU A 231 3.93 28.08 -4.48
N VAL A 232 5.03 27.54 -3.94
CA VAL A 232 5.03 26.26 -3.20
C VAL A 232 4.82 26.56 -1.72
N THR A 233 3.79 25.97 -1.13
CA THR A 233 3.42 26.19 0.28
C THR A 233 3.36 24.86 1.04
N ALA A 234 3.89 24.83 2.26
CA ALA A 234 3.73 23.69 3.15
C ALA A 234 2.28 23.64 3.68
N VAL A 235 1.55 22.59 3.31
CA VAL A 235 0.20 22.30 3.80
C VAL A 235 0.27 21.47 5.09
N ILE A 236 1.21 20.52 5.14
CA ILE A 236 1.52 19.71 6.31
C ILE A 236 3.06 19.65 6.40
N ASP A 237 3.64 20.21 7.45
CA ASP A 237 5.09 20.22 7.67
C ASP A 237 5.52 19.13 8.67
N PHE A 238 6.80 18.79 8.69
CA PHE A 238 7.40 17.87 9.65
C PHE A 238 7.19 18.41 11.09
N GLY A 239 6.37 17.72 11.87
CA GLY A 239 6.06 18.10 13.25
C GLY A 239 4.70 18.77 13.44
N THR A 240 3.93 18.99 12.37
CA THR A 240 2.52 19.41 12.48
C THR A 240 1.58 18.28 12.95
N TYR A 241 2.10 17.06 13.03
CA TYR A 241 1.39 15.86 13.43
C TYR A 241 2.30 15.01 14.34
N ALA A 242 1.71 14.31 15.32
CA ALA A 242 2.46 13.46 16.26
C ALA A 242 2.50 11.98 15.81
N SER A 243 1.51 11.56 15.02
CA SER A 243 1.37 10.19 14.56
C SER A 243 0.98 10.10 13.09
N LYS A 244 1.17 8.92 12.49
CA LYS A 244 0.59 8.58 11.18
C LYS A 244 -0.91 8.90 11.12
N GLN A 245 -1.67 8.54 12.16
CA GLN A 245 -3.11 8.74 12.19
C GLN A 245 -3.48 10.23 12.16
N ASP A 246 -2.71 11.07 12.86
CA ASP A 246 -2.89 12.52 12.80
C ASP A 246 -2.66 13.05 11.39
N PHE A 247 -1.59 12.60 10.71
CA PHE A 247 -1.31 12.97 9.32
C PHE A 247 -2.45 12.59 8.38
N ILE A 248 -3.00 11.37 8.50
CA ILE A 248 -4.16 10.92 7.70
C ILE A 248 -5.39 11.80 7.98
N HIS A 249 -5.64 12.14 9.25
CA HIS A 249 -6.74 13.05 9.61
C HIS A 249 -6.53 14.47 9.06
N PHE A 250 -5.29 14.97 8.96
CA PHE A 250 -5.02 16.22 8.25
C PHE A 250 -5.44 16.12 6.78
N LEU A 251 -5.08 15.02 6.09
CA LEU A 251 -5.49 14.80 4.70
C LEU A 251 -7.01 14.72 4.53
N ASP A 252 -7.73 14.07 5.46
CA ASP A 252 -9.21 14.04 5.44
C ASP A 252 -9.83 15.43 5.50
N ARG A 253 -9.23 16.34 6.29
CA ARG A 253 -9.71 17.71 6.43
C ARG A 253 -9.51 18.55 5.18
N LEU A 254 -8.42 18.34 4.42
CA LEU A 254 -8.13 19.09 3.20
C LEU A 254 -9.26 19.04 2.17
N ARG A 255 -10.02 17.93 2.13
CA ARG A 255 -11.19 17.75 1.27
C ARG A 255 -12.29 18.80 1.50
N ASN A 256 -12.46 19.24 2.75
CA ASN A 256 -13.54 20.12 3.15
C ASN A 256 -13.18 21.62 3.04
N PHE A 257 -11.90 21.92 2.79
CA PHE A 257 -11.46 23.30 2.57
C PHE A 257 -11.76 23.71 1.13
N THR A 258 -12.97 24.23 0.91
CA THR A 258 -13.49 24.69 -0.39
C THR A 258 -12.75 25.91 -0.95
N ALA A 259 -11.77 26.42 -0.23
CA ALA A 259 -10.77 27.35 -0.72
C ALA A 259 -9.52 27.11 0.12
N ILE A 260 -8.44 26.67 -0.51
CA ILE A 260 -7.12 26.68 0.11
C ILE A 260 -6.70 28.15 0.17
N ASN A 261 -7.26 28.91 1.12
CA ASN A 261 -6.62 30.12 1.60
C ASN A 261 -5.38 29.63 2.33
N PHE A 262 -4.23 29.61 1.64
CA PHE A 262 -2.92 29.20 2.16
C PHE A 262 -2.53 30.04 3.38
N ALA A 263 -3.07 29.68 4.55
CA ALA A 263 -2.69 30.19 5.85
C ALA A 263 -1.54 29.35 6.40
N ALA A 264 -0.42 29.37 5.67
CA ALA A 264 0.91 29.10 6.20
C ALA A 264 1.92 29.56 5.14
N LYS A 265 2.09 30.88 4.95
CA LYS A 265 3.26 31.43 4.27
C LYS A 265 4.50 31.11 5.12
N GLY A 266 5.06 29.95 4.85
CA GLY A 266 6.26 29.44 5.48
C GLY A 266 6.71 28.25 4.65
N ILE A 267 7.64 28.49 3.73
CA ILE A 267 8.47 27.41 3.21
C ILE A 267 9.18 26.85 4.44
N ALA A 268 8.93 25.59 4.75
CA ALA A 268 9.59 24.89 5.83
C ALA A 268 11.11 25.03 5.64
N THR A 269 11.75 25.78 6.54
CA THR A 269 13.21 26.00 6.59
C THR A 269 13.99 24.74 6.99
N THR A 270 13.42 23.55 6.80
CA THR A 270 13.91 22.29 7.36
C THR A 270 13.98 21.20 6.29
N LEU A 271 14.57 21.52 5.13
CA LEU A 271 14.87 20.54 4.07
C LEU A 271 16.03 19.59 4.43
N LEU A 272 16.64 19.73 5.62
CA LEU A 272 17.89 19.07 5.98
C LEU A 272 17.70 17.60 6.42
N GLY A 273 18.26 16.66 5.66
CA GLY A 273 18.47 15.27 6.09
C GLY A 273 19.05 14.37 4.99
N ASP A 274 20.00 13.51 5.35
CA ASP A 274 20.86 12.71 4.45
C ASP A 274 20.14 11.71 3.52
N LYS A 275 18.82 11.50 3.70
CA LYS A 275 17.96 10.68 2.82
C LYS A 275 16.57 11.28 2.71
N SER A 276 16.35 12.02 1.62
CA SER A 276 15.11 12.74 1.35
C SER A 276 14.59 12.40 -0.04
N VAL A 277 13.28 12.16 -0.13
CA VAL A 277 12.59 11.83 -1.39
C VAL A 277 11.45 12.82 -1.61
N ALA A 278 11.33 13.36 -2.80
CA ALA A 278 10.18 14.14 -3.21
C ALA A 278 9.35 13.39 -4.25
N LEU A 279 8.05 13.29 -4.00
CA LEU A 279 7.06 12.77 -4.91
C LEU A 279 6.19 13.91 -5.42
N ILE A 280 6.44 14.31 -6.66
CA ILE A 280 5.73 15.39 -7.34
C ILE A 280 4.57 14.81 -8.14
N ILE A 281 3.36 15.32 -7.93
CA ILE A 281 2.16 14.91 -8.66
C ILE A 281 1.55 16.14 -9.32
N THR A 282 1.56 16.18 -10.65
CA THR A 282 1.17 17.39 -11.41
C THR A 282 0.55 17.03 -12.76
N ASP A 283 -0.31 17.90 -13.27
CA ASP A 283 -0.76 17.85 -14.67
C ASP A 283 0.15 18.62 -15.63
N GLY A 284 1.22 19.23 -15.11
CA GLY A 284 2.24 19.97 -15.86
C GLY A 284 1.78 21.30 -16.44
N THR A 285 0.64 21.83 -15.99
CA THR A 285 0.16 23.16 -16.37
C THR A 285 0.53 24.21 -15.33
N SER A 286 1.78 24.70 -15.37
CA SER A 286 2.20 25.83 -14.52
C SER A 286 2.17 27.15 -15.29
N LYS A 287 1.58 28.20 -14.68
CA LYS A 287 1.70 29.59 -15.17
C LYS A 287 3.08 30.17 -14.93
N ASN A 288 3.79 29.65 -13.92
CA ASN A 288 5.13 30.05 -13.54
C ASN A 288 6.07 28.83 -13.55
N HIS A 289 6.32 28.32 -14.75
CA HIS A 289 7.09 27.10 -14.92
C HIS A 289 8.56 27.26 -14.50
N THR A 290 9.15 28.43 -14.74
CA THR A 290 10.54 28.73 -14.42
C THR A 290 10.82 28.64 -12.93
N ASP A 291 10.04 29.33 -12.09
CA ASP A 291 10.28 29.34 -10.65
C ASP A 291 10.10 27.95 -10.02
N PHE A 292 9.14 27.17 -10.52
CA PHE A 292 8.97 25.77 -10.11
C PHE A 292 10.17 24.90 -10.50
N LEU A 293 10.71 25.06 -11.72
CA LEU A 293 11.90 24.34 -12.15
C LEU A 293 13.13 24.73 -11.31
N GLU A 294 13.32 26.02 -11.02
CA GLU A 294 14.40 26.49 -10.16
C GLU A 294 14.29 25.89 -8.75
N TYR A 295 13.09 25.84 -8.19
CA TYR A 295 12.84 25.22 -6.88
C TYR A 295 13.19 23.73 -6.88
N VAL A 296 12.73 22.97 -7.88
CA VAL A 296 13.02 21.53 -7.98
C VAL A 296 14.51 21.28 -8.26
N GLU A 297 15.15 22.12 -9.06
CA GLU A 297 16.59 22.04 -9.29
C GLU A 297 17.39 22.29 -8.02
N HIS A 298 16.96 23.24 -7.19
CA HIS A 298 17.54 23.47 -5.87
C HIS A 298 17.37 22.24 -4.94
N MET A 299 16.18 21.63 -4.91
CA MET A 299 15.93 20.39 -4.15
C MET A 299 16.89 19.26 -4.58
N LYS A 300 17.08 19.05 -5.88
CA LYS A 300 17.96 17.99 -6.40
C LYS A 300 19.44 18.28 -6.13
N THR A 301 19.90 19.47 -6.48
CA THR A 301 21.34 19.78 -6.54
C THR A 301 21.92 20.27 -5.22
N THR A 302 21.15 21.05 -4.46
CA THR A 302 21.62 21.66 -3.22
C THR A 302 21.29 20.79 -2.03
N GLU A 303 20.07 20.24 -1.99
CA GLU A 303 19.58 19.44 -0.85
C GLU A 303 19.75 17.93 -1.07
N GLY A 304 20.17 17.48 -2.26
CA GLY A 304 20.39 16.07 -2.57
C GLY A 304 19.11 15.22 -2.55
N ILE A 305 17.94 15.84 -2.77
CA ILE A 305 16.64 15.17 -2.73
C ILE A 305 16.43 14.38 -4.01
N GLU A 306 16.05 13.11 -3.90
CA GLU A 306 15.65 12.29 -5.04
C GLU A 306 14.20 12.63 -5.44
N VAL A 307 14.00 13.09 -6.67
CA VAL A 307 12.72 13.60 -7.15
C VAL A 307 12.06 12.61 -8.11
N PHE A 308 10.90 12.10 -7.70
CA PHE A 308 10.00 11.30 -8.51
C PHE A 308 8.83 12.16 -8.99
N VAL A 309 8.37 11.91 -10.22
CA VAL A 309 7.29 12.69 -10.85
C VAL A 309 6.20 11.76 -11.39
N ILE A 310 4.97 12.07 -11.00
CA ILE A 310 3.75 11.52 -11.56
C ILE A 310 3.07 12.63 -12.38
N ALA A 311 3.19 12.52 -13.69
CA ALA A 311 2.55 13.41 -14.65
C ALA A 311 1.15 12.90 -15.00
N VAL A 312 0.12 13.67 -14.64
CA VAL A 312 -1.29 13.35 -14.87
C VAL A 312 -1.79 14.14 -16.08
N SER A 313 -1.69 13.60 -17.29
CA SER A 313 -2.14 14.38 -18.45
C SER A 313 -2.40 13.55 -19.70
N TYR A 314 -3.13 14.18 -20.63
CA TYR A 314 -3.10 13.89 -22.05
C TYR A 314 -1.79 14.39 -22.71
N ILE A 315 -1.51 13.90 -23.91
CA ILE A 315 -0.26 14.04 -24.67
C ILE A 315 0.25 15.51 -24.68
N GLY A 316 1.56 15.72 -24.47
CA GLY A 316 2.24 17.04 -24.60
C GLY A 316 2.78 17.64 -23.30
N VAL A 317 2.40 17.09 -22.15
CA VAL A 317 2.88 17.57 -20.82
C VAL A 317 4.26 17.06 -20.43
N LEU A 318 4.69 15.95 -21.04
CA LEU A 318 5.99 15.33 -20.74
C LEU A 318 7.15 16.31 -20.87
N ASP A 319 7.15 17.17 -21.89
CA ASP A 319 8.27 18.09 -22.16
C ASP A 319 8.47 19.09 -21.02
N ASN A 320 7.39 19.49 -20.34
CA ASN A 320 7.46 20.42 -19.21
C ASN A 320 7.94 19.73 -17.92
N VAL A 321 7.57 18.47 -17.71
CA VAL A 321 7.86 17.76 -16.45
C VAL A 321 9.06 16.82 -16.51
N TYR A 322 9.64 16.62 -17.70
CA TYR A 322 10.77 15.71 -17.90
C TYR A 322 12.00 16.10 -17.07
N ASN A 323 12.31 17.40 -17.01
CA ASN A 323 13.47 17.92 -16.29
C ASN A 323 13.26 18.01 -14.77
N VAL A 324 12.01 17.85 -14.32
CA VAL A 324 11.62 17.88 -12.91
C VAL A 324 12.13 16.63 -12.18
N ALA A 325 11.98 15.45 -12.78
CA ALA A 325 12.42 14.20 -12.18
C ALA A 325 13.96 14.13 -12.01
N SER A 326 14.46 13.30 -11.09
CA SER A 326 15.88 12.94 -11.02
C SER A 326 16.39 12.23 -12.29
N GLU A 327 17.70 12.01 -12.38
CA GLU A 327 18.32 11.20 -13.45
C GLU A 327 17.76 9.77 -13.51
N HIS A 328 17.96 9.06 -14.63
CA HIS A 328 17.25 7.80 -14.92
C HIS A 328 15.73 8.02 -14.98
N LYS A 329 15.31 8.84 -15.94
CA LYS A 329 13.92 9.29 -16.13
C LYS A 329 12.96 8.13 -16.28
N ASP A 330 13.43 7.00 -16.80
CA ASP A 330 12.65 5.80 -16.92
C ASP A 330 12.30 5.14 -15.57
N GLU A 331 12.99 5.50 -14.49
CA GLU A 331 12.75 5.05 -13.12
C GLU A 331 12.01 6.11 -12.29
N HIS A 332 12.21 7.40 -12.59
CA HIS A 332 11.70 8.52 -11.78
C HIS A 332 10.48 9.24 -12.36
N LEU A 333 10.11 8.99 -13.62
CA LEU A 333 8.97 9.63 -14.27
C LEU A 333 7.92 8.60 -14.68
N ILE A 334 6.70 8.80 -14.18
CA ILE A 334 5.51 8.06 -14.56
C ILE A 334 4.52 9.03 -15.18
N GLN A 335 4.03 8.67 -16.36
CA GLN A 335 2.90 9.34 -16.96
C GLN A 335 1.66 8.47 -16.79
N VAL A 336 0.56 9.08 -16.34
CA VAL A 336 -0.76 8.47 -16.28
C VAL A 336 -1.77 9.37 -16.99
N GLN A 337 -2.79 8.76 -17.61
CA GLN A 337 -3.84 9.55 -18.27
C GLN A 337 -4.83 10.14 -17.24
N SER A 338 -4.95 9.51 -16.07
CA SER A 338 -5.86 9.94 -15.01
C SER A 338 -5.44 9.33 -13.68
N LEU A 339 -5.64 10.08 -12.59
CA LEU A 339 -5.45 9.59 -11.22
C LEU A 339 -6.35 8.39 -10.89
N LEU A 340 -7.47 8.21 -11.61
CA LEU A 340 -8.32 7.01 -11.51
C LEU A 340 -7.57 5.71 -11.78
N GLN A 341 -6.52 5.76 -12.62
CA GLN A 341 -5.73 4.58 -12.93
C GLN A 341 -5.06 4.04 -11.66
N PHE A 342 -4.71 4.91 -10.70
CA PHE A 342 -4.15 4.49 -9.43
C PHE A 342 -5.08 3.58 -8.63
N LEU A 343 -6.38 3.88 -8.56
CA LEU A 343 -7.34 3.02 -7.88
C LEU A 343 -7.65 1.72 -8.62
N ARG A 344 -7.48 1.71 -9.94
CA ARG A 344 -7.69 0.51 -10.75
C ARG A 344 -6.52 -0.46 -10.69
N TYR A 345 -5.40 -0.07 -10.09
CA TYR A 345 -4.31 -1.00 -9.86
C TYR A 345 -4.68 -1.90 -8.66
N PRO A 346 -4.91 -3.21 -8.86
CA PRO A 346 -5.18 -4.16 -7.78
C PRO A 346 -4.01 -4.28 -6.78
N ASN A 347 -2.90 -3.59 -7.05
CA ASN A 347 -1.66 -3.56 -6.32
C ASN A 347 -1.45 -2.28 -5.50
N VAL A 348 -2.46 -1.42 -5.35
CA VAL A 348 -2.44 -0.37 -4.31
C VAL A 348 -2.20 -0.99 -2.93
N THR A 349 -2.68 -2.21 -2.71
CA THR A 349 -2.34 -3.04 -1.54
C THR A 349 -0.84 -3.39 -1.51
N LEU A 350 -0.20 -3.75 -2.65
CA LEU A 350 1.28 -3.93 -2.69
C LEU A 350 2.03 -2.66 -2.28
N LEU A 351 1.47 -1.46 -2.50
CA LEU A 351 2.05 -0.21 -2.01
C LEU A 351 1.98 -0.14 -0.48
N GLN A 352 0.85 -0.49 0.14
CA GLN A 352 0.67 -0.56 1.60
C GLN A 352 1.61 -1.58 2.27
N ASN A 353 2.11 -2.54 1.49
CA ASN A 353 2.93 -3.64 1.96
C ASN A 353 4.44 -3.39 1.83
N ARG A 354 4.84 -2.29 1.18
CA ARG A 354 6.24 -1.86 1.08
C ARG A 354 6.59 -1.03 2.31
N ARG A 355 7.24 -1.67 3.27
CA ARG A 355 7.50 -1.06 4.58
C ARG A 355 8.68 -0.09 4.59
N CYS A 356 9.52 -0.12 3.56
CA CYS A 356 10.79 0.59 3.52
C CYS A 356 10.68 1.74 2.53
N ALA A 357 11.10 2.92 2.98
CA ALA A 357 11.09 4.09 2.14
C ALA A 357 12.18 3.97 1.03
N SER A 358 13.27 3.24 1.27
CA SER A 358 14.26 2.90 0.24
C SER A 358 13.72 2.09 -0.95
N ASP A 359 12.48 1.59 -0.88
CA ASP A 359 11.77 0.91 -1.96
C ASP A 359 10.88 1.84 -2.82
N TRP A 360 10.93 3.18 -2.65
CA TRP A 360 10.18 4.13 -3.50
C TRP A 360 10.48 3.94 -4.99
N LYS A 361 11.74 3.67 -5.34
CA LYS A 361 12.14 3.37 -6.72
C LYS A 361 11.43 2.13 -7.26
N GLU A 362 11.39 1.05 -6.49
CA GLU A 362 10.71 -0.18 -6.87
C GLU A 362 9.17 -0.02 -6.88
N MET A 363 8.63 0.84 -6.03
CA MET A 363 7.23 1.26 -6.03
C MET A 363 6.89 1.93 -7.37
N PHE A 364 7.74 2.87 -7.79
CA PHE A 364 7.66 3.56 -9.07
C PHE A 364 7.77 2.62 -10.28
N ILE A 365 8.76 1.74 -10.27
CA ILE A 365 8.94 0.70 -11.30
C ILE A 365 7.73 -0.24 -11.37
N SER A 366 7.03 -0.48 -10.25
CA SER A 366 5.80 -1.28 -10.19
C SER A 366 4.60 -0.60 -10.81
N LEU A 367 4.40 0.68 -10.51
CA LEU A 367 3.38 1.49 -11.16
C LEU A 367 3.60 1.57 -12.68
N LYS A 368 4.85 1.71 -13.13
CA LYS A 368 5.20 1.79 -14.55
C LYS A 368 5.04 0.47 -15.31
N GLY A 369 5.41 -0.66 -14.70
CA GLY A 369 5.26 -1.99 -15.30
C GLY A 369 3.80 -2.35 -15.61
N LEU A 370 2.87 -1.90 -14.77
CA LEU A 370 1.44 -2.11 -14.95
C LEU A 370 0.89 -1.33 -16.15
N HIS A 371 1.38 -0.12 -16.41
CA HIS A 371 1.00 0.66 -17.58
C HIS A 371 1.30 -0.07 -18.90
N LYS A 372 2.39 -0.84 -18.98
CA LYS A 372 2.76 -1.58 -20.22
C LYS A 372 1.84 -2.76 -20.54
N THR A 373 1.09 -3.27 -19.56
CA THR A 373 0.26 -4.49 -19.72
C THR A 373 -1.21 -4.21 -20.02
N THR A 374 -1.63 -2.94 -20.00
CA THR A 374 -2.99 -2.56 -20.40
C THR A 374 -2.98 -2.36 -21.92
N PRO A 375 -3.77 -3.11 -22.72
CA PRO A 375 -3.72 -3.01 -24.17
C PRO A 375 -4.07 -1.59 -24.60
N HIS A 376 -3.20 -0.97 -25.40
CA HIS A 376 -3.51 0.27 -26.10
C HIS A 376 -4.80 0.05 -26.91
N MET A 377 -5.91 0.65 -26.47
CA MET A 377 -7.02 0.88 -27.38
C MET A 377 -6.50 1.82 -28.46
N ASN A 378 -6.28 1.26 -29.66
CA ASN A 378 -5.99 2.03 -30.86
C ASN A 378 -7.19 2.95 -31.13
N PHE A 379 -7.11 4.19 -30.68
CA PHE A 379 -7.94 5.25 -31.22
C PHE A 379 -7.40 5.59 -32.60
N LEU A 380 -8.16 5.22 -33.62
CA LEU A 380 -7.93 5.64 -34.99
C LEU A 380 -7.83 7.17 -35.01
N SER A 381 -6.70 7.67 -35.48
CA SER A 381 -6.47 9.07 -35.81
C SER A 381 -7.56 9.56 -36.76
N TYR A 382 -8.41 10.48 -36.30
CA TYR A 382 -9.32 11.21 -37.18
C TYR A 382 -8.48 12.26 -37.92
N SER A 383 -8.16 11.95 -39.17
CA SER A 383 -7.60 12.89 -40.14
C SER A 383 -8.65 13.97 -40.44
N SER A 384 -8.32 15.22 -40.13
CA SER A 384 -9.09 16.39 -40.54
C SER A 384 -8.79 16.70 -42.01
N SER A 385 -9.66 16.26 -42.92
CA SER A 385 -9.72 16.79 -44.28
C SER A 385 -10.96 17.66 -44.44
N GLU A 386 -10.70 18.94 -44.67
CA GLU A 386 -11.42 19.93 -45.48
C GLU A 386 -12.87 19.61 -45.87
N VAL A 387 -13.83 20.44 -45.42
CA VAL A 387 -15.02 20.75 -46.22
C VAL A 387 -15.28 22.25 -46.23
N SER A 388 -15.24 22.72 -47.47
CA SER A 388 -15.43 24.06 -47.99
C SER A 388 -16.77 24.71 -47.63
N THR A 389 -16.71 26.02 -47.44
CA THR A 389 -17.82 26.97 -47.33
C THR A 389 -18.75 26.92 -48.55
N THR A 390 -20.05 26.73 -48.32
CA THR A 390 -21.10 27.32 -49.19
C THR A 390 -22.32 27.74 -48.37
N ARG A 391 -22.62 29.04 -48.45
CA ARG A 391 -23.86 29.68 -48.00
C ARG A 391 -25.06 29.15 -48.80
N LYS A 392 -26.19 28.90 -48.14
CA LYS A 392 -27.53 29.31 -48.63
C LYS A 392 -28.57 29.36 -47.51
N ALA A 393 -29.57 30.21 -47.75
CA ALA A 393 -30.41 30.88 -46.78
C ALA A 393 -31.76 30.21 -46.50
N THR A 394 -32.36 30.63 -45.37
CA THR A 394 -33.81 30.81 -45.08
C THR A 394 -34.77 29.62 -45.18
N ASN A 395 -35.34 29.20 -44.04
CA ASN A 395 -36.77 29.41 -43.69
C ASN A 395 -37.17 28.67 -42.39
N THR A 396 -37.63 29.43 -41.40
CA THR A 396 -38.60 29.07 -40.32
C THR A 396 -40.03 29.04 -40.86
N PRO A 397 -41.11 28.67 -40.11
CA PRO A 397 -41.35 27.80 -38.93
C PRO A 397 -42.52 26.79 -39.26
N PRO A 398 -43.34 26.15 -38.37
CA PRO A 398 -43.55 26.41 -36.95
C PRO A 398 -43.77 25.24 -35.97
N PHE A 399 -43.76 25.68 -34.70
CA PHE A 399 -44.23 25.09 -33.45
C PHE A 399 -45.41 24.11 -33.55
N THR A 400 -45.27 23.01 -32.80
CA THR A 400 -46.39 22.32 -32.14
C THR A 400 -45.99 21.96 -30.72
N THR A 401 -46.66 22.60 -29.77
CA THR A 401 -46.74 22.24 -28.35
C THR A 401 -47.58 20.98 -28.18
N VAL A 402 -47.11 19.99 -27.42
CA VAL A 402 -47.97 18.98 -26.79
C VAL A 402 -47.57 18.80 -25.32
N SER A 403 -48.60 18.93 -24.50
CA SER A 403 -48.66 18.92 -23.05
C SER A 403 -48.83 17.49 -22.49
N SER A 404 -48.40 17.34 -21.22
CA SER A 404 -48.92 16.46 -20.17
C SER A 404 -48.86 14.94 -20.34
N ASN A 405 -48.18 14.26 -19.40
CA ASN A 405 -48.89 13.63 -18.28
C ASN A 405 -47.95 13.17 -17.17
N SER A 406 -48.32 13.56 -15.95
CA SER A 406 -47.72 13.14 -14.68
C SER A 406 -48.39 11.83 -14.24
N VAL A 407 -47.60 10.78 -13.98
CA VAL A 407 -48.07 9.57 -13.30
C VAL A 407 -47.41 9.51 -11.93
N ARG A 408 -48.26 9.62 -10.90
CA ARG A 408 -47.91 9.58 -9.48
C ARG A 408 -47.98 8.12 -9.03
N HIS A 409 -46.84 7.51 -8.71
CA HIS A 409 -46.81 6.21 -8.04
C HIS A 409 -46.80 6.42 -6.52
N THR A 410 -47.85 5.93 -5.86
CA THR A 410 -47.96 5.82 -4.40
C THR A 410 -47.28 4.53 -3.91
N THR A 411 -46.29 4.67 -3.04
CA THR A 411 -45.68 3.58 -2.26
C THR A 411 -46.36 3.40 -0.91
N PRO A 412 -46.57 2.16 -0.41
CA PRO A 412 -47.07 1.94 0.95
C PRO A 412 -45.93 1.94 1.99
N LYS A 413 -46.20 2.56 3.14
CA LYS A 413 -45.37 2.51 4.37
C LYS A 413 -45.34 1.09 4.98
N PRO A 414 -44.22 0.64 5.59
CA PRO A 414 -44.21 -0.56 6.41
C PRO A 414 -44.59 -0.27 7.87
N HIS A 415 -45.26 -1.25 8.46
CA HIS A 415 -45.63 -1.34 9.87
C HIS A 415 -44.39 -1.48 10.77
N VAL A 416 -44.28 -0.62 11.79
CA VAL A 416 -43.35 -0.76 12.92
C VAL A 416 -44.06 -1.55 14.01
N THR A 417 -43.43 -2.62 14.51
CA THR A 417 -43.90 -3.35 15.70
C THR A 417 -42.90 -3.11 16.82
N GLU A 418 -43.31 -2.37 17.85
CA GLU A 418 -42.54 -2.17 19.08
C GLU A 418 -42.51 -3.48 19.90
N ARG A 419 -41.31 -3.93 20.28
CA ARG A 419 -41.11 -4.90 21.36
C ARG A 419 -40.53 -4.19 22.57
N THR A 420 -41.36 -4.06 23.58
CA THR A 420 -41.02 -3.61 24.94
C THR A 420 -40.16 -4.68 25.63
N LEU A 421 -38.92 -4.33 26.02
CA LEU A 421 -38.08 -5.13 26.91
C LEU A 421 -38.22 -4.59 28.34
N GLN A 422 -38.66 -5.45 29.26
CA GLN A 422 -38.63 -5.21 30.69
C GLN A 422 -37.21 -5.43 31.25
N PRO A 423 -36.78 -4.65 32.26
CA PRO A 423 -35.50 -4.85 32.91
C PRO A 423 -35.58 -5.91 34.01
N ALA A 424 -34.64 -6.85 34.02
CA ALA A 424 -34.45 -7.82 35.09
C ALA A 424 -33.60 -7.22 36.22
N THR A 425 -34.09 -7.44 37.43
CA THR A 425 -33.61 -7.03 38.74
C THR A 425 -32.32 -7.71 39.21
N HIS A 426 -31.61 -6.96 40.06
CA HIS A 426 -30.42 -7.27 40.86
C HIS A 426 -30.33 -8.63 41.56
N LEU A 427 -29.08 -9.11 41.74
CA LEU A 427 -28.62 -9.79 42.95
C LEU A 427 -27.09 -9.62 43.14
N PRO A 428 -26.59 -9.31 44.36
CA PRO A 428 -25.16 -9.19 44.65
C PRO A 428 -24.64 -10.40 45.46
N SER A 429 -23.38 -10.81 45.24
CA SER A 429 -22.57 -11.68 46.11
C SER A 429 -21.16 -11.72 45.54
N GLN A 430 -20.06 -11.86 46.26
CA GLN A 430 -19.69 -11.66 47.66
C GLN A 430 -18.16 -11.51 47.63
N VAL A 431 -17.61 -10.73 48.55
CA VAL A 431 -16.16 -10.57 48.78
C VAL A 431 -15.66 -11.78 49.58
N THR A 432 -14.58 -12.42 49.13
CA THR A 432 -13.74 -13.27 49.97
C THR A 432 -12.29 -12.79 49.86
N ALA A 433 -11.80 -12.25 50.97
CA ALA A 433 -10.39 -12.03 51.24
C ALA A 433 -9.89 -13.16 52.14
N THR A 434 -8.73 -13.74 51.82
CA THR A 434 -7.97 -14.58 52.75
C THR A 434 -6.48 -14.31 52.58
N SER A 435 -5.89 -13.92 53.71
CA SER A 435 -4.50 -14.00 54.18
C SER A 435 -3.35 -13.63 53.25
#